data_AF-A0A2V2BQH2-F1
#
_entry.id   AF-A0A2V2BQH2-F1
#
_cell.length_a   1.000
_cell.length_b   1.000
_cell.length_c   1.000
_cell.angle_alpha   90.00
_cell.angle_beta   90.00
_cell.angle_gamma   90.00
#
_symmetry.space_group_name_H-M   'P 1'
#
loop_
_entity.id
_entity.type
_entity.pdbx_description
1 polymer ?
#
loop_
_entity_poly.entity_id
_entity_poly.type
_entity_poly.pdbx_seq_one_letter_code
_entity_poly.pdbx_strand_id
1 'polypeptide(L)'
;MINKKKISLLFLSIMTLLMFSSCISAEFIDQAEVKPVNVTLSYEDGTATQYEGDRGLKNLTFTDELTGKHYSIYTKDMIRTLAYLTKRTFKFNDSIRVNYGSYDNETYYVTKLYYKDGTYMSELSASRSDLSAEEKSYFDNYEDEREEYLAKLSGEDSSPTYTTHSDHKKSGIVVGTRGIGYYRSL
;
A
#
# COMPACT_ATOMS: atom_id res chain seq x y z
N MET A 1 -11.79 -35.32 52.40
CA MET A 1 -12.90 -35.17 51.42
C MET A 1 -12.96 -33.74 50.93
N ILE A 2 -12.62 -33.48 49.66
CA ILE A 2 -12.61 -32.10 49.15
C ILE A 2 -14.05 -31.68 48.85
N ASN A 3 -14.45 -30.53 49.37
CA ASN A 3 -15.81 -30.00 49.23
C ASN A 3 -16.03 -29.56 47.77
N LYS A 4 -16.75 -30.38 47.00
CA LYS A 4 -17.04 -30.18 45.57
C LYS A 4 -17.62 -28.80 45.26
N LYS A 5 -18.36 -28.18 46.20
CA LYS A 5 -18.92 -26.83 46.05
C LYS A 5 -17.83 -25.74 46.03
N LYS A 6 -16.76 -25.91 46.84
CA LYS A 6 -15.64 -24.95 46.89
C LYS A 6 -14.76 -25.02 45.64
N ILE A 7 -14.55 -26.23 45.10
CA ILE A 7 -13.81 -26.41 43.82
C ILE A 7 -14.58 -25.77 42.67
N SER A 8 -15.90 -25.98 42.59
CA SER A 8 -16.73 -25.40 41.54
C SER A 8 -16.71 -23.87 41.56
N LEU A 9 -16.76 -23.26 42.74
CA LEU A 9 -16.68 -21.80 42.88
C LEU A 9 -15.30 -21.24 42.47
N LEU A 10 -14.22 -21.97 42.82
CA LEU A 10 -12.86 -21.60 42.44
C LEU A 10 -12.68 -21.65 40.91
N PHE A 11 -13.15 -22.72 40.27
CA PHE A 11 -13.11 -22.86 38.81
C PHE A 11 -13.92 -21.77 38.10
N LEU A 12 -15.09 -21.41 38.63
CA LEU A 12 -15.90 -20.33 38.08
C LEU A 12 -15.15 -18.99 38.18
N SER A 13 -14.51 -18.72 39.32
CA SER A 13 -13.74 -17.48 39.52
C SER A 13 -12.54 -17.37 38.57
N ILE A 14 -11.83 -18.48 38.34
CA ILE A 14 -10.66 -18.56 37.44
C ILE A 14 -11.11 -18.39 35.98
N MET A 15 -12.24 -18.98 35.59
CA MET A 15 -12.81 -18.79 34.24
C MET A 15 -13.20 -17.33 34.01
N THR A 16 -13.83 -16.65 34.97
CA THR A 16 -14.09 -15.21 34.85
C THR A 16 -12.80 -14.40 34.78
N LEU A 17 -11.77 -14.72 35.58
CA LEU A 17 -10.49 -14.00 35.53
C LEU A 17 -9.79 -14.14 34.17
N LEU A 18 -9.84 -15.34 33.59
CA LEU A 18 -9.25 -15.62 32.26
C LEU A 18 -10.01 -14.93 31.13
N MET A 19 -11.33 -14.69 31.28
CA MET A 19 -12.13 -13.93 30.31
C MET A 19 -11.78 -12.43 30.28
N PHE A 20 -11.26 -11.88 31.38
CA PHE A 20 -10.80 -10.48 31.44
C PHE A 20 -9.30 -10.30 31.14
N SER A 21 -8.57 -11.40 30.90
CA SER A 21 -7.12 -11.37 30.67
C SER A 21 -6.73 -11.19 29.20
N SER A 22 -7.68 -10.97 28.30
CA SER A 22 -7.39 -10.45 26.96
C SER A 22 -7.05 -8.96 27.07
N CYS A 23 -5.86 -8.69 27.61
CA CYS A 23 -5.24 -7.39 27.51
C CYS A 23 -5.22 -6.99 26.03
N ILE A 24 -6.09 -6.05 25.69
CA ILE A 24 -6.03 -5.31 24.44
C ILE A 24 -4.67 -4.63 24.46
N SER A 25 -3.73 -5.17 23.70
CA SER A 25 -2.55 -4.43 23.26
C SER A 25 -3.07 -3.31 22.37
N ALA A 26 -3.48 -2.19 22.97
CA ALA A 26 -3.72 -0.98 22.24
C ALA A 26 -2.34 -0.49 21.79
N GLU A 27 -1.95 -0.83 20.56
CA GLU A 27 -1.00 0.01 19.85
C GLU A 27 -1.56 1.43 19.94
N PHE A 28 -0.85 2.32 20.62
CA PHE A 28 -1.23 3.72 20.76
C PHE A 28 -1.11 4.37 19.38
N ILE A 29 -2.17 4.23 18.58
CA ILE A 29 -2.34 4.93 17.32
C ILE A 29 -2.84 6.32 17.69
N ASP A 30 -1.98 7.30 17.52
CA ASP A 30 -2.33 8.72 17.69
C ASP A 30 -2.80 9.30 16.34
N GLN A 31 -3.47 10.45 16.39
CA GLN A 31 -3.98 11.15 15.23
C GLN A 31 -3.41 12.56 15.16
N ALA A 32 -2.94 12.96 13.98
CA ALA A 32 -2.47 14.32 13.72
C ALA A 32 -3.05 14.88 12.43
N GLU A 33 -3.32 16.18 12.42
CA GLU A 33 -3.41 16.94 11.18
C GLU A 33 -1.99 17.33 10.75
N VAL A 34 -1.63 17.00 9.52
CA VAL A 34 -0.30 17.24 8.95
C VAL A 34 -0.42 17.94 7.60
N LYS A 35 0.56 18.76 7.26
CA LYS A 35 0.71 19.33 5.92
C LYS A 35 1.98 18.78 5.29
N PRO A 36 1.89 17.72 4.45
CA PRO A 36 3.06 17.05 3.93
C PRO A 36 3.89 17.95 3.01
N VAL A 37 5.18 18.06 3.30
CA VAL A 37 6.20 18.73 2.48
C VAL A 37 7.46 17.85 2.39
N ASN A 38 8.38 18.19 1.50
CA ASN A 38 9.65 17.46 1.28
C ASN A 38 9.44 15.95 1.06
N VAL A 39 8.41 15.61 0.28
CA VAL A 39 8.04 14.22 0.01
C VAL A 39 9.17 13.52 -0.74
N THR A 40 9.60 12.37 -0.21
CA THR A 40 10.64 11.53 -0.81
C THR A 40 10.11 10.11 -0.95
N LEU A 41 10.30 9.51 -2.12
CA LEU A 41 10.03 8.11 -2.38
C LEU A 41 11.34 7.35 -2.32
N SER A 42 11.38 6.27 -1.56
CA SER A 42 12.52 5.36 -1.56
C SER A 42 12.20 4.15 -2.40
N TYR A 43 13.09 3.85 -3.34
CA TYR A 43 13.09 2.66 -4.16
C TYR A 43 14.26 1.74 -3.75
N GLU A 44 14.27 0.51 -4.23
CA GLU A 44 15.35 -0.46 -3.97
C GLU A 44 16.70 0.01 -4.52
N ASP A 45 16.70 0.77 -5.60
CA ASP A 45 17.85 1.27 -6.35
C ASP A 45 18.28 2.70 -5.95
N GLY A 46 17.48 3.42 -5.16
CA GLY A 46 17.80 4.78 -4.72
C GLY A 46 16.58 5.55 -4.18
N THR A 47 16.71 6.87 -4.06
CA THR A 47 15.61 7.76 -3.68
C THR A 47 15.22 8.67 -4.83
N ALA A 48 13.92 8.91 -4.97
CA ALA A 48 13.34 9.76 -6.00
C ALA A 48 12.30 10.71 -5.40
N THR A 49 12.07 11.85 -6.07
CA THR A 49 10.99 12.79 -5.71
C THR A 49 9.78 12.64 -6.64
N GLN A 50 9.94 11.91 -7.75
CA GLN A 50 8.88 11.60 -8.70
C GLN A 50 8.43 10.16 -8.52
N TYR A 51 7.11 9.94 -8.63
CA TYR A 51 6.55 8.59 -8.63
C TYR A 51 6.79 7.90 -9.97
N GLU A 52 7.51 6.80 -9.94
CA GLU A 52 7.80 5.94 -11.10
C GLU A 52 7.04 4.61 -11.03
N GLY A 53 6.08 4.51 -10.10
CA GLY A 53 5.36 3.28 -9.82
C GLY A 53 5.88 2.55 -8.57
N ASP A 54 5.57 1.26 -8.48
CA ASP A 54 5.61 0.40 -7.28
C ASP A 54 6.77 -0.56 -7.37
N ARG A 55 7.29 -0.73 -8.58
CA ARG A 55 8.42 -1.59 -8.86
C ARG A 55 9.59 -1.02 -8.08
N GLY A 56 10.15 -1.82 -7.19
CA GLY A 56 11.23 -1.37 -6.30
C GLY A 56 10.78 -0.36 -5.23
N LEU A 57 9.54 0.12 -5.22
CA LEU A 57 9.09 1.07 -4.20
C LEU A 57 9.13 0.42 -2.81
N LYS A 58 9.88 1.05 -1.91
CA LYS A 58 10.02 0.65 -0.50
C LYS A 58 9.07 1.43 0.40
N ASN A 59 9.13 2.76 0.34
CA ASN A 59 8.34 3.64 1.20
C ASN A 59 8.22 5.04 0.60
N LEU A 60 7.37 5.85 1.24
CA LEU A 60 7.30 7.29 1.07
C LEU A 60 7.57 7.93 2.43
N THR A 61 8.35 8.99 2.47
CA THR A 61 8.55 9.82 3.65
C THR A 61 8.16 11.26 3.37
N PHE A 62 7.75 11.99 4.41
CA PHE A 62 7.49 13.42 4.33
C PHE A 62 7.75 14.10 5.67
N THR A 63 7.94 15.41 5.61
CA THR A 63 7.97 16.28 6.79
C THR A 63 6.61 16.97 6.91
N ASP A 64 6.08 17.06 8.12
CA ASP A 64 4.94 17.92 8.40
C ASP A 64 5.40 19.38 8.49
N GLU A 65 4.88 20.26 7.63
CA GLU A 65 5.19 21.69 7.64
C GLU A 65 4.78 22.38 8.96
N LEU A 66 3.77 21.85 9.66
CA LEU A 66 3.22 22.49 10.86
C LEU A 66 4.09 22.24 12.10
N THR A 67 4.66 21.04 12.22
CA THR A 67 5.40 20.61 13.43
C THR A 67 6.86 20.24 13.17
N GLY A 68 7.27 20.08 11.92
CA GLY A 68 8.60 19.61 11.54
C GLY A 68 8.83 18.11 11.75
N LYS A 69 7.81 17.36 12.19
CA LYS A 69 7.90 15.91 12.42
C LYS A 69 8.03 15.12 11.12
N HIS A 70 8.69 13.98 11.19
CA HIS A 70 8.90 13.09 10.04
C HIS A 70 7.97 11.89 10.08
N TYR A 71 7.33 11.63 8.95
CA TYR A 71 6.37 10.56 8.77
C TYR A 71 6.79 9.62 7.63
N SER A 72 6.53 8.33 7.81
CA SER A 72 6.84 7.27 6.85
C SER A 72 5.60 6.44 6.52
N ILE A 73 5.37 6.19 5.23
CA ILE A 73 4.33 5.29 4.71
C ILE A 73 5.04 4.11 4.04
N TYR A 74 4.77 2.90 4.54
CA TYR A 74 5.37 1.66 4.01
C TYR A 74 4.42 0.86 3.11
N THR A 75 3.11 1.14 3.18
CA THR A 75 2.10 0.41 2.41
C THR A 75 1.98 0.99 1.01
N LYS A 76 2.24 0.17 -0.03
CA LYS A 76 2.14 0.59 -1.43
C LYS A 76 0.76 1.12 -1.78
N ASP A 77 -0.30 0.48 -1.30
CA ASP A 77 -1.69 0.87 -1.57
C ASP A 77 -2.00 2.28 -1.08
N MET A 78 -1.41 2.68 0.06
CA MET A 78 -1.52 4.03 0.60
C MET A 78 -0.72 5.04 -0.23
N ILE A 79 0.49 4.68 -0.68
CA ILE A 79 1.29 5.53 -1.58
C ILE A 79 0.57 5.73 -2.92
N ARG A 80 -0.04 4.68 -3.48
CA ARG A 80 -0.87 4.77 -4.70
C ARG A 80 -2.05 5.68 -4.50
N THR A 81 -2.71 5.62 -3.33
CA THR A 81 -3.82 6.50 -2.99
C THR A 81 -3.38 7.97 -3.07
N LEU A 82 -2.25 8.29 -2.44
CA LEU A 82 -1.68 9.64 -2.48
C LEU A 82 -1.24 10.05 -3.89
N ALA A 83 -0.63 9.13 -4.65
CA ALA A 83 -0.24 9.38 -6.03
C ALA A 83 -1.45 9.62 -6.93
N TYR A 84 -2.54 8.88 -6.76
CA TYR A 84 -3.79 9.11 -7.49
C TYR A 84 -4.38 10.49 -7.16
N LEU A 85 -4.57 10.80 -5.87
CA LEU A 85 -5.17 12.06 -5.42
C LEU A 85 -4.36 13.29 -5.81
N THR A 86 -3.03 13.18 -5.83
CA THR A 86 -2.11 14.29 -6.16
C THR A 86 -1.65 14.28 -7.60
N LYS A 87 -2.22 13.43 -8.47
CA LYS A 87 -1.79 13.25 -9.86
C LYS A 87 -0.28 13.02 -9.98
N ARG A 88 0.25 12.16 -9.11
CA ARG A 88 1.67 11.74 -8.99
C ARG A 88 2.65 12.85 -8.59
N THR A 89 2.17 14.03 -8.23
CA THR A 89 3.02 15.17 -7.85
C THR A 89 3.40 15.21 -6.38
N PHE A 90 2.62 14.55 -5.52
CA PHE A 90 2.71 14.65 -4.06
C PHE A 90 2.72 16.09 -3.53
N LYS A 91 2.10 17.01 -4.27
CA LYS A 91 1.83 18.38 -3.80
C LYS A 91 0.44 18.42 -3.19
N PHE A 92 0.39 18.72 -1.90
CA PHE A 92 -0.85 18.80 -1.14
C PHE A 92 -1.30 20.26 -1.04
N ASN A 93 -2.48 20.56 -1.57
CA ASN A 93 -3.06 21.90 -1.47
C ASN A 93 -3.58 22.19 -0.05
N ASP A 94 -4.06 21.14 0.62
CA ASP A 94 -4.61 21.18 1.98
C ASP A 94 -3.87 20.20 2.89
N SER A 95 -4.02 20.40 4.20
CA SER A 95 -3.61 19.42 5.21
C SER A 95 -4.43 18.13 5.08
N ILE A 96 -3.84 17.04 5.54
CA ILE A 96 -4.48 15.73 5.68
C ILE A 96 -4.44 15.32 7.15
N ARG A 97 -5.30 14.39 7.53
CA ARG A 97 -5.21 13.74 8.85
C ARG A 97 -4.59 12.36 8.71
N VAL A 98 -3.71 12.04 9.62
CA VAL A 98 -3.02 10.75 9.65
C VAL A 98 -3.22 10.09 11.00
N ASN A 99 -3.48 8.80 10.98
CA ASN A 99 -3.24 7.96 12.13
C ASN A 99 -1.81 7.45 12.05
N TYR A 100 -1.07 7.52 13.15
CA TYR A 100 0.33 7.15 13.16
C TYR A 100 0.71 6.41 14.44
N GLY A 101 1.71 5.54 14.33
CA GLY A 101 2.43 4.98 15.47
C GLY A 101 3.87 5.47 15.49
N SER A 102 4.54 5.32 16.63
CA SER A 102 5.97 5.61 16.79
C SER A 102 6.77 4.32 16.65
N TYR A 103 7.78 4.31 15.79
CA TYR A 103 8.79 3.24 15.80
C TYR A 103 9.91 3.56 16.80
N ASP A 104 10.33 4.81 16.81
CA ASP A 104 11.22 5.45 17.78
C ASP A 104 10.68 6.85 18.13
N ASN A 105 11.39 7.63 18.94
CA ASN A 105 10.95 8.97 19.35
C ASN A 105 11.00 10.03 18.21
N GLU A 106 11.47 9.67 17.01
CA GLU A 106 11.77 10.64 15.94
C GLU A 106 11.04 10.33 14.61
N THR A 107 10.69 9.07 14.37
CA THR A 107 10.04 8.59 13.14
C THR A 107 8.67 7.99 13.43
N TYR A 108 7.66 8.59 12.80
CA TYR A 108 6.28 8.15 12.90
C TYR A 108 5.87 7.37 11.65
N TYR A 109 5.33 6.17 11.81
CA TYR A 109 4.77 5.42 10.68
C TYR A 109 3.27 5.67 10.57
N VAL A 110 2.82 6.00 9.37
CA VAL A 110 1.42 6.28 9.10
C VAL A 110 0.69 4.97 8.83
N THR A 111 -0.44 4.77 9.52
CA THR A 111 -1.27 3.57 9.41
C THR A 111 -2.57 3.83 8.65
N LYS A 112 -3.08 5.06 8.66
CA LYS A 112 -4.29 5.45 7.90
C LYS A 112 -4.22 6.91 7.48
N LEU A 113 -4.86 7.21 6.35
CA LEU A 113 -5.02 8.55 5.80
C LEU A 113 -6.48 8.98 5.80
N TYR A 114 -6.69 10.26 6.06
CA TYR A 114 -7.99 10.90 6.06
C TYR A 114 -7.89 12.27 5.42
N TYR A 115 -8.93 12.68 4.72
CA TYR A 115 -9.10 14.07 4.32
C TYR A 115 -9.19 14.96 5.56
N LYS A 116 -9.01 16.28 5.38
CA LYS A 116 -9.05 17.27 6.47
C LYS A 116 -10.36 17.24 7.27
N ASP A 117 -11.46 16.93 6.61
CA ASP A 117 -12.79 16.79 7.21
C ASP A 117 -12.95 15.52 8.07
N GLY A 118 -11.96 14.62 8.05
CA GLY A 118 -11.97 13.33 8.76
C GLY A 118 -12.50 12.17 7.93
N THR A 119 -12.88 12.38 6.67
CA THR A 119 -13.31 11.30 5.77
C THR A 119 -12.12 10.39 5.45
N TYR A 120 -12.30 9.07 5.62
CA TYR A 120 -11.24 8.10 5.34
C TYR A 120 -10.88 8.06 3.85
N MET A 121 -9.58 8.10 3.54
CA MET A 121 -9.08 7.88 2.19
C MET A 121 -8.95 6.38 1.97
N SER A 122 -9.91 5.79 1.25
CA SER A 122 -9.88 4.36 0.94
C SER A 122 -8.63 4.00 0.14
N GLU A 123 -7.91 2.98 0.58
CA GLU A 123 -6.66 2.56 -0.05
C GLU A 123 -6.88 2.06 -1.48
N LEU A 124 -6.07 2.55 -2.41
CA LEU A 124 -6.09 2.16 -3.81
C LEU A 124 -5.35 0.82 -3.99
N SER A 125 -6.10 -0.27 -3.84
CA SER A 125 -5.61 -1.65 -3.96
C SER A 125 -6.22 -2.33 -5.18
N ALA A 126 -5.40 -2.99 -6.00
CA ALA A 126 -5.87 -3.79 -7.14
C ALA A 126 -6.78 -4.96 -6.73
N SER A 127 -6.74 -5.35 -5.45
CA SER A 127 -7.57 -6.42 -4.89
C SER A 127 -9.00 -5.98 -4.53
N ARG A 128 -9.29 -4.67 -4.51
CA ARG A 128 -10.61 -4.14 -4.18
C ARG A 128 -11.61 -4.40 -5.31
N SER A 129 -12.77 -4.93 -4.95
CA SER A 129 -13.86 -5.23 -5.89
C SER A 129 -14.72 -4.01 -6.25
N ASP A 130 -14.68 -2.97 -5.42
CA ASP A 130 -15.53 -1.79 -5.48
C ASP A 130 -14.89 -0.57 -6.16
N LEU A 131 -13.77 -0.76 -6.88
CA LEU A 131 -13.08 0.32 -7.59
C LEU A 131 -13.96 0.92 -8.69
N SER A 132 -13.99 2.25 -8.74
CA SER A 132 -14.56 3.02 -9.85
C SER A 132 -13.78 2.80 -11.15
N ALA A 133 -14.38 3.17 -12.30
CA ALA A 133 -13.69 3.06 -13.59
C ALA A 133 -12.43 3.95 -13.66
N GLU A 134 -12.45 5.12 -13.02
CA GLU A 134 -11.31 6.02 -12.95
C GLU A 134 -10.17 5.42 -12.11
N GLU A 135 -10.49 4.85 -10.95
CA GLU A 135 -9.51 4.14 -10.11
C GLU A 135 -8.94 2.91 -10.81
N LYS A 136 -9.74 2.17 -11.59
CA LYS A 136 -9.26 1.03 -12.39
C LYS A 136 -8.26 1.48 -13.46
N SER A 137 -8.54 2.60 -14.12
CA SER A 137 -7.63 3.15 -15.15
C SER A 137 -6.25 3.51 -14.62
N TYR A 138 -6.11 3.74 -13.30
CA TYR A 138 -4.81 3.94 -12.67
C TYR A 138 -3.91 2.70 -12.75
N PHE A 139 -4.52 1.51 -12.73
CA PHE A 139 -3.82 0.22 -12.85
C PHE A 139 -3.65 -0.23 -14.30
N ASP A 140 -4.46 0.28 -15.24
CA ASP A 140 -4.36 -0.09 -16.65
C ASP A 140 -3.01 0.34 -17.26
N ASN A 141 -2.51 1.54 -16.91
CA ASN A 141 -1.16 2.00 -17.32
C ASN A 141 -0.02 1.18 -16.69
N TYR A 142 -0.30 0.43 -15.62
CA TYR A 142 0.72 -0.30 -14.87
C TYR A 142 1.15 -1.59 -15.55
N GLU A 143 0.18 -2.29 -16.15
CA GLU A 143 0.49 -3.49 -16.92
C GLU A 143 1.21 -3.13 -18.21
N ASP A 144 0.86 -2.01 -18.86
CA ASP A 144 1.58 -1.51 -20.03
C ASP A 144 3.02 -1.07 -19.68
N GLU A 145 3.24 -0.35 -18.56
CA GLU A 145 4.58 0.01 -18.07
C GLU A 145 5.38 -1.25 -17.66
N ARG A 146 4.72 -2.29 -17.12
CA ARG A 146 5.33 -3.58 -16.79
C ARG A 146 5.71 -4.37 -18.04
N GLU A 147 4.86 -4.41 -19.06
CA GLU A 147 5.15 -5.04 -20.35
C GLU A 147 6.30 -4.33 -21.06
N GLU A 148 6.32 -2.99 -21.10
CA GLU A 148 7.40 -2.21 -21.70
C GLU A 148 8.74 -2.44 -20.99
N TYR A 149 8.72 -2.56 -19.66
CA TYR A 149 9.91 -2.88 -18.88
C TYR A 149 10.40 -4.32 -19.11
N LEU A 150 9.51 -5.30 -19.15
CA LEU A 150 9.88 -6.69 -19.49
C LEU A 150 10.44 -6.78 -20.91
N ALA A 151 9.89 -6.00 -21.84
CA ALA A 151 10.41 -5.87 -23.20
C ALA A 151 11.83 -5.26 -23.22
N LYS A 152 12.09 -4.20 -22.44
CA LYS A 152 13.43 -3.60 -22.29
C LYS A 152 14.44 -4.59 -21.73
N LEU A 153 14.08 -5.37 -20.70
CA LEU A 153 14.93 -6.44 -20.16
C LEU A 153 15.19 -7.57 -21.17
N SER A 154 14.20 -7.91 -21.99
CA SER A 154 14.38 -8.92 -23.05
C SER A 154 15.20 -8.42 -24.24
N GLY A 155 15.28 -7.10 -24.43
CA GLY A 155 16.05 -6.47 -25.51
C GLY A 155 17.55 -6.37 -25.25
N GLU A 156 18.01 -6.52 -24.01
CA GLU A 156 19.44 -6.47 -23.67
C GLU A 156 20.16 -7.82 -23.82
N ASP A 157 19.45 -8.95 -23.93
CA ASP A 157 20.06 -10.25 -24.28
C ASP A 157 18.99 -11.31 -24.60
N SER A 158 18.36 -11.30 -25.78
CA SER A 158 17.88 -12.53 -26.48
C SER A 158 17.16 -12.28 -27.82
N SER A 159 17.30 -13.27 -28.70
CA SER A 159 16.85 -13.36 -30.11
C SER A 159 15.38 -13.03 -30.40
N PRO A 160 15.03 -12.66 -31.67
CA PRO A 160 13.78 -11.99 -32.01
C PRO A 160 12.56 -12.90 -31.88
N THR A 161 11.56 -12.44 -31.14
CA THR A 161 10.21 -13.02 -31.12
C THR A 161 9.36 -12.30 -32.18
N TYR A 162 8.82 -13.04 -33.14
CA TYR A 162 7.96 -12.49 -34.19
C TYR A 162 6.56 -12.16 -33.62
N THR A 163 6.19 -10.88 -33.61
CA THR A 163 4.81 -10.42 -33.39
C THR A 163 4.20 -9.98 -34.72
N THR A 164 3.22 -10.74 -35.22
CA THR A 164 2.35 -10.29 -36.31
C THR A 164 1.25 -9.39 -35.76
N HIS A 165 1.25 -8.13 -36.19
CA HIS A 165 0.20 -7.15 -35.90
C HIS A 165 -1.00 -7.33 -36.85
N SER A 166 -2.20 -7.50 -36.30
CA SER A 166 -3.46 -7.28 -37.05
C SER A 166 -4.54 -6.70 -36.12
N ASP A 167 -5.27 -5.72 -36.63
CA ASP A 167 -5.82 -4.59 -35.88
C ASP A 167 -7.06 -4.84 -35.00
N HIS A 168 -7.69 -6.00 -34.96
CA HIS A 168 -8.88 -6.17 -34.11
C HIS A 168 -8.93 -7.56 -33.47
N LYS A 169 -8.89 -7.57 -32.12
CA LYS A 169 -8.77 -8.70 -31.18
C LYS A 169 -7.34 -9.21 -31.02
N LYS A 170 -6.70 -8.83 -29.90
CA LYS A 170 -5.35 -9.28 -29.54
C LYS A 170 -5.45 -10.68 -28.95
N SER A 171 -4.82 -11.67 -29.56
CA SER A 171 -4.54 -12.93 -28.89
C SER A 171 -3.18 -13.44 -29.34
N GLY A 172 -2.42 -14.01 -28.42
CA GLY A 172 -1.05 -14.43 -28.70
C GLY A 172 -0.59 -15.54 -27.78
N ILE A 173 0.42 -16.27 -28.25
CA ILE A 173 1.13 -17.27 -27.47
C ILE A 173 2.48 -16.65 -27.11
N VAL A 174 2.76 -16.57 -25.81
CA VAL A 174 4.05 -16.14 -25.27
C VAL A 174 4.83 -17.38 -24.86
N VAL A 175 6.05 -17.51 -25.38
CA VAL A 175 6.96 -18.60 -25.03
C VAL A 175 8.12 -18.01 -24.25
N GLY A 176 8.26 -18.39 -22.99
CA GLY A 176 9.34 -17.94 -22.11
C GLY A 176 10.06 -19.09 -21.43
N THR A 177 11.16 -18.77 -20.74
CA THR A 177 11.98 -19.75 -19.98
C THR A 177 11.22 -20.46 -18.85
N ARG A 178 10.02 -19.98 -18.50
CA ARG A 178 9.13 -20.56 -17.48
C ARG A 178 7.87 -21.21 -18.05
N GLY A 179 7.79 -21.42 -19.37
CA GLY A 179 6.69 -22.13 -20.03
C GLY A 179 5.98 -21.31 -21.10
N ILE A 180 4.88 -21.87 -21.60
CA ILE A 180 4.07 -21.30 -22.68
C ILE A 180 2.76 -20.78 -22.09
N GLY A 181 2.46 -19.50 -22.33
CA GLY A 181 1.22 -18.85 -21.93
C GLY A 181 0.41 -18.39 -23.14
N TYR A 182 -0.91 -18.51 -23.07
CA TYR A 182 -1.83 -17.95 -24.07
C TYR A 182 -2.58 -16.77 -23.46
N TYR A 183 -2.70 -15.68 -24.19
CA TYR A 183 -3.55 -14.55 -23.81
C TYR A 183 -4.51 -14.16 -24.93
N ARG A 184 -5.62 -13.57 -24.53
CA ARG A 184 -6.66 -13.04 -25.40
C ARG A 184 -7.29 -11.82 -24.74
N SER A 185 -7.26 -10.67 -25.42
CA SER A 185 -8.03 -9.50 -25.02
C SER A 185 -9.50 -9.73 -25.36
N LEU A 186 -10.40 -9.39 -24.45
CA LEU A 186 -11.85 -9.36 -24.70
C LEU A 186 -12.20 -8.25 -25.70
#